data_AF-A0AAX0RV84-F1
#
_entry.id   AF-A0AAX0RV84-F1
#
_cell.length_a   1.000
_cell.length_b   1.000
_cell.length_c   1.000
_cell.angle_alpha   90.00
_cell.angle_beta   90.00
_cell.angle_gamma   90.00
#
_symmetry.space_group_name_H-M   'P 1'
#
loop_
_entity.id
_entity.type
_entity.pdbx_description
1 polymer ?
#
loop_
_entity_poly.entity_id
_entity_poly.type
_entity_poly.pdbx_seq_one_letter_code
_entity_poly.pdbx_strand_id
1 'polypeptide(L)'
;MVNLSARFLLEIFALAVYSYWGFKVGNTSIMKVFFSIVIPIGIAILWGAFGSPKASIQLSAQLHLLLEALIFLVPAGLFLSLKNVKLAWFYGFAVIVNRIFMMLLDQ
;
A
#
# COMPACT_ATOMS: atom_id res chain seq x y z
N MET A 1 2.30 -1.32 -20.45
CA MET A 1 1.85 0.04 -20.08
C MET A 1 0.62 0.01 -19.19
N VAL A 2 -0.48 -0.65 -19.58
CA VAL A 2 -1.73 -0.73 -18.78
C VAL A 2 -1.52 -1.37 -17.39
N ASN A 3 -0.67 -2.40 -17.27
CA ASN A 3 -0.33 -3.03 -15.98
C ASN A 3 0.25 -2.05 -14.94
N LEU A 4 1.11 -1.13 -15.37
CA LEU A 4 1.76 -0.16 -14.48
C LEU A 4 0.77 0.87 -13.95
N SER A 5 -0.19 1.30 -14.76
CA SER A 5 -1.21 2.27 -14.35
C SER A 5 -2.12 1.69 -13.25
N ALA A 6 -2.56 0.43 -13.40
CA ALA A 6 -3.37 -0.23 -12.38
C ALA A 6 -2.60 -0.42 -11.06
N ARG A 7 -1.31 -0.81 -11.14
CA ARG A 7 -0.42 -0.85 -9.96
C ARG A 7 -0.36 0.49 -9.24
N PHE A 8 -0.11 1.54 -10.02
CA PHE A 8 0.11 2.87 -9.49
C PHE A 8 -1.15 3.41 -8.82
N LEU A 9 -2.33 3.14 -9.40
CA LEU A 9 -3.60 3.46 -8.76
C LEU A 9 -3.76 2.74 -7.42
N LEU A 10 -3.46 1.44 -7.36
CA LEU A 10 -3.51 0.70 -6.09
C LEU A 10 -2.52 1.23 -5.05
N GLU A 11 -1.37 1.71 -5.48
CA GLU A 11 -0.36 2.37 -4.65
C GLU A 11 -0.93 3.66 -4.03
N ILE A 12 -1.57 4.51 -4.83
CA ILE A 12 -2.25 5.72 -4.35
C ILE A 12 -3.38 5.35 -3.38
N PHE A 13 -4.17 4.32 -3.70
CA PHE A 13 -5.21 3.84 -2.80
C PHE A 13 -4.61 3.32 -1.48
N ALA A 14 -3.52 2.55 -1.52
CA ALA A 14 -2.82 2.08 -0.32
C ALA A 14 -2.42 3.25 0.57
N LEU A 15 -1.76 4.26 -0.02
CA LEU A 15 -1.33 5.47 0.68
C LEU A 15 -2.51 6.22 1.30
N ALA A 16 -3.63 6.36 0.58
CA ALA A 16 -4.84 6.98 1.14
C ALA A 16 -5.39 6.22 2.35
N VAL A 17 -5.34 4.88 2.34
CA VAL A 17 -5.76 4.06 3.49
C VAL A 17 -4.81 4.26 4.68
N TYR A 18 -3.50 4.31 4.44
CA TYR A 18 -2.52 4.64 5.47
C TYR A 18 -2.77 6.01 6.09
N SER A 19 -3.03 7.03 5.28
CA SER A 19 -3.38 8.38 5.74
C SER A 19 -4.65 8.37 6.60
N TYR A 20 -5.70 7.70 6.13
CA TYR A 20 -6.98 7.60 6.81
C TYR A 20 -6.87 6.87 8.16
N TRP A 21 -6.12 5.78 8.19
CA TRP A 21 -5.84 5.06 9.42
C TRP A 21 -5.05 5.91 10.41
N GLY A 22 -4.01 6.62 9.94
CA GLY A 22 -3.25 7.57 10.77
C GLY A 22 -4.13 8.65 11.40
N PHE A 23 -5.09 9.18 10.64
CA PHE A 23 -6.09 10.12 11.16
C PHE A 23 -7.03 9.49 12.20
N LYS A 24 -7.40 8.21 12.05
CA LYS A 24 -8.31 7.53 12.98
C LYS A 24 -7.65 7.12 14.29
N VAL A 25 -6.35 6.81 14.29
CA VAL A 25 -5.61 6.38 15.48
C VAL A 25 -5.11 7.56 16.33
N GLY A 26 -4.98 8.76 15.76
CA GLY A 26 -4.58 9.94 16.52
C GLY A 26 -5.60 10.33 17.60
N ASN A 27 -5.14 10.50 18.84
CA ASN A 27 -5.99 10.90 19.97
C ASN A 27 -6.28 12.40 20.00
N THR A 28 -5.35 13.23 19.53
CA THR A 28 -5.47 14.70 19.46
C THR A 28 -5.49 15.19 18.02
N SER A 29 -6.08 16.36 17.72
CA SER A 29 -6.11 16.90 16.35
C SER A 29 -4.72 17.00 15.72
N ILE A 30 -3.71 17.37 16.51
CA ILE A 30 -2.30 17.41 16.06
C ILE A 30 -1.80 16.01 15.69
N MET A 31 -1.99 15.00 16.55
CA MET A 31 -1.58 13.64 16.25
C MET A 31 -2.27 13.08 15.01
N LYS A 32 -3.55 13.37 14.82
CA LYS A 32 -4.31 12.92 13.65
C LYS A 32 -3.70 13.43 12.34
N VAL A 33 -3.44 14.74 12.28
CA VAL A 33 -2.82 15.37 11.12
C VAL A 33 -1.41 14.83 10.92
N PHE A 34 -0.61 14.79 11.98
CA PHE A 34 0.77 14.30 11.92
C PHE A 34 0.85 12.87 11.38
N PHE A 35 0.10 11.91 11.95
CA PHE A 35 0.12 10.52 11.48
C PHE A 35 -0.47 10.35 10.09
N SER A 36 -1.50 11.13 9.73
CA SER A 36 -2.07 11.08 8.38
C SER A 36 -1.12 11.53 7.28
N ILE A 37 -0.02 12.21 7.62
CA ILE A 37 0.99 12.71 6.68
C ILE A 37 2.27 11.88 6.76
N VAL A 38 2.78 11.66 7.97
CA VAL A 38 4.09 11.00 8.16
C VAL A 38 4.06 9.53 7.75
N ILE A 39 2.99 8.81 8.06
CA ILE A 39 2.85 7.39 7.71
C ILE A 39 2.88 7.17 6.18
N PRO A 40 1.98 7.77 5.38
CA PRO A 40 1.99 7.55 3.93
C PRO A 40 3.28 8.06 3.27
N ILE A 41 3.87 9.17 3.74
CA ILE A 41 5.15 9.64 3.21
C ILE A 41 6.26 8.63 3.49
N GLY A 42 6.33 8.08 4.71
CA GLY A 42 7.30 7.04 5.05
C GLY A 42 7.15 5.79 4.19
N ILE A 43 5.91 5.33 3.97
CA ILE A 43 5.61 4.19 3.08
C ILE A 43 6.05 4.50 1.64
N ALA A 44 5.73 5.70 1.13
CA ALA A 44 6.08 6.11 -0.24
C ALA A 44 7.61 6.18 -0.44
N ILE A 45 8.35 6.67 0.55
CA ILE A 45 9.83 6.70 0.51
C ILE A 45 10.39 5.28 0.52
N LEU A 46 9.90 4.41 1.41
CA LEU A 46 10.33 3.01 1.46
C LEU A 46 10.06 2.30 0.14
N TRP A 47 8.87 2.50 -0.44
CA TRP A 47 8.53 1.93 -1.73
C TRP A 47 9.41 2.48 -2.85
N GLY A 48 9.59 3.80 -2.93
CA GLY A 48 10.45 4.44 -3.93
C GLY A 48 11.89 3.94 -3.88
N ALA A 49 12.43 3.78 -2.67
CA ALA A 49 13.82 3.38 -2.43
C ALA A 49 14.08 1.90 -2.75
N PHE A 50 13.14 1.00 -2.45
CA PHE A 50 13.37 -0.46 -2.46
C PHE A 50 12.43 -1.25 -3.38
N GLY A 51 11.19 -0.78 -3.55
CA GLY A 51 10.10 -1.49 -4.24
C GLY A 51 9.80 -1.00 -5.66
N SER A 52 10.24 0.21 -6.03
CA SER A 52 9.95 0.74 -7.36
C SER A 52 10.78 0.05 -8.46
N PRO A 53 10.30 0.01 -9.72
CA PRO A 53 11.08 -0.52 -10.85
C PRO A 53 12.41 0.22 -11.08
N LYS A 54 12.52 1.46 -10.58
CA LYS A 54 13.73 2.29 -10.61
C LYS A 54 14.30 2.50 -9.20
N ALA A 55 14.10 1.54 -8.30
CA ALA A 55 14.57 1.58 -6.93
C ALA A 55 16.09 1.85 -6.89
N SER A 56 16.50 2.75 -6.00
CA SER A 56 17.92 3.05 -5.77
C SER A 56 18.66 1.84 -5.19
N ILE A 57 17.95 1.01 -4.42
CA ILE A 57 18.49 -0.22 -3.82
C ILE A 57 17.71 -1.41 -4.38
N GLN A 58 18.37 -2.21 -5.21
CA GLN A 58 17.76 -3.42 -5.74
C GLN A 58 17.75 -4.52 -4.68
N LEU A 59 16.54 -4.91 -4.26
CA LEU A 59 16.35 -6.06 -3.38
C LEU A 59 16.36 -7.36 -4.19
N SER A 60 16.74 -8.47 -3.54
CA SER A 60 16.52 -9.80 -4.10
C SER A 60 15.03 -10.05 -4.32
N ALA A 61 14.69 -10.92 -5.29
CA ALA A 61 13.29 -11.17 -5.67
C ALA A 61 12.41 -11.54 -4.46
N GLN A 62 12.90 -12.39 -3.55
CA GLN A 62 12.20 -12.80 -2.34
C GLN A 62 11.94 -11.62 -1.38
N LEU A 63 12.95 -10.76 -1.17
CA LEU A 63 12.79 -9.59 -0.30
C LEU A 63 11.86 -8.55 -0.91
N HIS A 64 11.92 -8.35 -2.23
CA HIS A 64 11.01 -7.47 -2.94
C HIS A 64 9.56 -7.95 -2.80
N LEU A 65 9.33 -9.27 -2.93
CA LEU A 65 8.00 -9.85 -2.73
C LEU A 65 7.49 -9.68 -1.30
N LEU A 66 8.34 -9.84 -0.28
CA LEU A 66 7.97 -9.60 1.11
C LEU A 66 7.63 -8.13 1.36
N LEU A 67 8.41 -7.20 0.81
CA LEU A 67 8.15 -5.76 0.91
C LEU A 67 6.82 -5.39 0.24
N GLU A 68 6.58 -5.89 -0.98
CA GLU A 68 5.32 -5.69 -1.70
C GLU A 68 4.15 -6.27 -0.92
N ALA A 69 4.28 -7.49 -0.40
CA ALA A 69 3.24 -8.08 0.43
C ALA A 69 2.96 -7.22 1.67
N LEU A 70 3.99 -6.74 2.37
CA LEU A 70 3.79 -5.88 3.54
C LEU A 70 3.08 -4.58 3.19
N ILE A 71 3.54 -3.85 2.17
CA ILE A 71 3.00 -2.52 1.84
C ILE A 71 1.57 -2.61 1.27
N PHE A 72 1.24 -3.67 0.53
CA PHE A 72 -0.08 -3.83 -0.07
C PHE A 72 -1.06 -4.68 0.75
N LEU A 73 -0.64 -5.55 1.68
CA LEU A 73 -1.56 -6.27 2.58
C LEU A 73 -1.87 -5.51 3.87
N VAL A 74 -0.91 -4.73 4.39
CA VAL A 74 -1.14 -3.99 5.64
C VAL A 74 -2.37 -3.09 5.57
N PRO A 75 -2.69 -2.35 4.48
CA PRO A 75 -3.90 -1.55 4.40
C PRO A 75 -5.20 -2.35 4.60
N ALA A 76 -5.24 -3.61 4.16
CA ALA A 76 -6.38 -4.50 4.44
C ALA A 76 -6.49 -4.79 5.95
N GLY A 77 -5.36 -5.06 6.62
CA GLY A 77 -5.29 -5.20 8.08
C GLY A 77 -5.70 -3.93 8.83
N LEU A 78 -5.30 -2.75 8.34
CA LEU A 78 -5.69 -1.46 8.93
C LEU A 78 -7.20 -1.26 8.88
N PHE A 79 -7.86 -1.65 7.78
CA PHE A 79 -9.32 -1.61 7.71
C PHE A 79 -10.00 -2.56 8.70
N LEU A 80 -9.42 -3.74 8.95
CA LEU A 80 -9.91 -4.66 9.98
C LEU A 80 -9.78 -4.04 11.39
N SER A 81 -8.68 -3.34 11.68
CA SER A 81 -8.51 -2.60 12.94
C SER A 81 -9.58 -1.51 13.11
N LEU A 82 -10.04 -0.91 12.02
CA LEU A 82 -11.12 0.08 12.00
C LEU A 82 -12.52 -0.56 11.99
N LYS A 83 -12.63 -1.89 12.14
CA LYS A 83 -13.87 -2.68 12.05
C LYS A 83 -14.62 -2.54 10.71
N ASN A 84 -13.93 -2.07 9.67
CA ASN A 84 -14.51 -1.81 8.35
C ASN A 84 -14.26 -2.98 7.40
N VAL A 85 -14.85 -4.13 7.74
CA VAL A 85 -14.61 -5.43 7.07
C VAL A 85 -14.94 -5.38 5.58
N LYS A 86 -15.95 -4.61 5.17
CA LYS A 86 -16.32 -4.45 3.75
C LYS A 86 -15.19 -3.82 2.92
N LEU A 87 -14.57 -2.76 3.44
CA LEU A 87 -13.46 -2.06 2.75
C LEU A 87 -12.19 -2.90 2.75
N ALA A 88 -11.92 -3.63 3.84
CA ALA A 88 -10.80 -4.57 3.90
C ALA A 88 -10.90 -5.62 2.78
N TRP A 89 -12.08 -6.23 2.62
CA TRP A 89 -12.33 -7.21 1.56
C TRP A 89 -12.23 -6.60 0.17
N PHE A 90 -12.86 -5.45 -0.07
CA PHE A 90 -12.82 -4.78 -1.37
C PHE A 90 -11.38 -4.45 -1.80
N TYR A 91 -10.61 -3.85 -0.89
CA TYR A 91 -9.22 -3.49 -1.15
C TYR A 91 -8.34 -4.74 -1.33
N GLY A 92 -8.44 -5.73 -0.43
CA GLY A 92 -7.68 -6.97 -0.52
C GLY A 92 -7.96 -7.74 -1.81
N PHE A 93 -9.23 -7.80 -2.23
CA PHE A 93 -9.61 -8.41 -3.50
C PHE A 93 -9.01 -7.65 -4.69
N ALA A 94 -9.05 -6.32 -4.69
CA ALA A 94 -8.45 -5.50 -5.75
C ALA A 94 -6.94 -5.73 -5.88
N VAL A 95 -6.22 -5.86 -4.75
CA VAL A 95 -4.78 -6.19 -4.74
C VAL A 95 -4.53 -7.56 -5.36
N ILE A 96 -5.29 -8.60 -4.99
CA ILE A 96 -5.13 -9.95 -5.54
C ILE A 96 -5.41 -9.96 -7.05
N VAL A 97 -6.51 -9.34 -7.48
CA VAL A 97 -6.87 -9.27 -8.91
C VAL A 97 -5.77 -8.58 -9.69
N ASN A 98 -5.29 -7.43 -9.25
CA ASN A 98 -4.20 -6.73 -9.91
C ASN A 98 -2.92 -7.57 -9.96
N ARG A 99 -2.62 -8.33 -8.90
CA ARG A 99 -1.45 -9.20 -8.88
C ARG A 99 -1.56 -10.34 -9.90
N ILE A 100 -2.74 -10.94 -10.04
CA ILE A 100 -3.02 -11.95 -11.05
C ILE A 100 -2.91 -11.34 -12.46
N PHE A 101 -3.49 -10.15 -12.66
CA PHE A 101 -3.37 -9.42 -13.92
C PHE A 101 -1.91 -9.17 -14.32
N MET A 102 -1.05 -8.79 -13.37
CA MET A 102 0.38 -8.65 -13.64
C MET A 102 1.05 -9.95 -14.04
N MET A 103 0.76 -11.05 -13.34
CA MET A 103 1.33 -12.35 -13.69
C MET A 103 0.90 -12.83 -15.08
N LEU A 104 -0.32 -12.50 -15.52
CA LEU A 104 -0.87 -12.93 -16.81
C LEU A 104 -0.42 -12.06 -17.99
N LEU A 105 -0.24 -10.75 -17.77
CA LEU A 105 0.08 -9.78 -18.84
C LEU A 105 1.58 -9.45 -18.96
N ASP A 106 2.41 -9.83 -17.98
CA ASP A 106 3.87 -9.72 -18.06
C ASP A 106 4.55 -11.05 -18.51
N GLN A 107 3.78 -12.00 -19.08
CA GLN A 107 4.30 -13.09 -19.92
C GLN A 107 4.51 -12.64 -21.36
#